data_AF-A0A969V0Y6-F1
#
_entry.id   AF-A0A969V0Y6-F1
#
_cell.length_a   1.000
_cell.length_b   1.000
_cell.length_c   1.000
_cell.angle_alpha   90.00
_cell.angle_beta   90.00
_cell.angle_gamma   90.00
#
_symmetry.space_group_name_H-M   'P 1'
#
loop_
_entity.id
_entity.type
_entity.pdbx_description
1 polymer ?
#
loop_
_entity_poly.entity_id
_entity_poly.type
_entity_poly.pdbx_seq_one_letter_code
_entity_poly.pdbx_strand_id
1 'polypeptide(L)'
;MLDLASQDTHTLLHCIHTLYSFRDPETFGRDTLTLLEQLTPCPASVRVTHPAAYTAATYESLCPDFERLLAVDLKETIEKHMYQITFFEGLALASQGENKCHKFSDFVTQEQMWQLEANQIIFAAIPYDDQMVIMVEGEVNLRDPFTYYTLYRSWGEWSERDRLLLNLFHPHLVQAYHTILHWQRQQHQINELKESLDSTGVIFLTPKGTAHAITRRASEWLRLYFPGVQSPSRLPETLQGWVNH
;
A
#
# COMPACT_ATOMS: atom_id res chain seq x y z
N MET A 1 -3.30 27.57 -20.23
CA MET A 1 -3.25 27.09 -18.83
C MET A 1 -4.63 26.52 -18.56
N LEU A 2 -4.74 25.25 -18.17
CA LEU A 2 -6.03 24.64 -17.83
C LEU A 2 -6.45 25.21 -16.47
N ASP A 3 -7.55 25.95 -16.42
CA ASP A 3 -8.10 26.47 -15.17
C ASP A 3 -9.02 25.41 -14.54
N LEU A 4 -8.73 25.04 -13.30
CA LEU A 4 -9.58 24.15 -12.52
C LEU A 4 -10.84 24.88 -12.07
N ALA A 5 -11.98 24.20 -12.16
CA ALA A 5 -13.21 24.75 -11.61
C ALA A 5 -13.13 24.81 -10.07
N SER A 6 -13.86 25.72 -9.43
CA SER A 6 -13.91 25.79 -7.97
C SER A 6 -14.31 24.46 -7.30
N GLN A 7 -15.17 23.69 -7.97
CA GLN A 7 -15.58 22.36 -7.51
C GLN A 7 -14.40 21.38 -7.51
N ASP A 8 -13.55 21.43 -8.54
CA ASP A 8 -12.40 20.55 -8.70
C ASP A 8 -11.37 20.78 -7.59
N THR A 9 -11.09 22.05 -7.29
CA THR A 9 -10.21 22.42 -6.17
C THR A 9 -10.77 21.96 -4.83
N HIS A 10 -12.07 22.12 -4.61
CA HIS A 10 -12.71 21.67 -3.37
C HIS A 10 -12.65 20.14 -3.22
N THR A 11 -12.97 19.39 -4.27
CA THR A 11 -12.86 17.92 -4.27
C THR A 11 -11.42 17.48 -4.04
N LEU A 12 -10.45 18.08 -4.74
CA LEU A 12 -9.03 17.77 -4.55
C LEU A 12 -8.57 17.98 -3.11
N LEU A 13 -8.87 19.15 -2.52
CA LEU A 13 -8.52 19.46 -1.13
C LEU A 13 -9.20 18.51 -0.14
N HIS A 14 -10.46 18.17 -0.37
CA HIS A 14 -11.18 17.19 0.43
C HIS A 14 -10.49 15.82 0.36
N CYS A 15 -10.19 15.32 -0.83
CA CYS A 15 -9.50 14.04 -1.00
C CYS A 15 -8.13 14.04 -0.34
N ILE A 16 -7.34 15.12 -0.47
CA ILE A 16 -6.03 15.25 0.19
C ILE A 16 -6.19 15.18 1.72
N HIS A 17 -7.14 15.93 2.28
CA HIS A 17 -7.37 15.93 3.72
C HIS A 17 -7.79 14.54 4.22
N THR A 18 -8.70 13.87 3.50
CA THR A 18 -9.16 12.53 3.84
C THR A 18 -8.03 11.50 3.73
N LEU A 19 -7.19 11.57 2.69
CA LEU A 19 -6.05 10.70 2.50
C LEU A 19 -5.09 10.72 3.72
N TYR A 20 -4.77 11.92 4.23
CA TYR A 20 -3.90 12.04 5.41
C TYR A 20 -4.57 11.65 6.74
N SER A 21 -5.88 11.41 6.73
CA SER A 21 -6.60 10.87 7.89
C SER A 21 -6.49 9.34 8.00
N PHE A 22 -6.06 8.66 6.94
CA PHE A 22 -5.85 7.21 6.98
C PHE A 22 -4.72 6.84 7.95
N ARG A 23 -4.95 5.74 8.68
CA ARG A 23 -4.06 5.24 9.73
C ARG A 23 -3.84 3.74 9.66
N ASP A 24 -4.74 3.03 9.00
CA ASP A 24 -4.70 1.58 8.89
C ASP A 24 -4.03 1.17 7.56
N PRO A 25 -2.86 0.51 7.60
CA PRO A 25 -2.20 0.00 6.40
C PRO A 25 -3.05 -1.05 5.66
N GLU A 26 -3.92 -1.78 6.37
CA GLU A 26 -4.72 -2.87 5.78
C GLU A 26 -5.86 -2.34 4.90
N THR A 27 -6.44 -1.18 5.24
CA THR A 27 -7.52 -0.57 4.47
C THR A 27 -7.05 0.52 3.52
N PHE A 28 -5.80 1.00 3.68
CA PHE A 28 -5.27 2.15 2.94
C PHE A 28 -5.47 2.08 1.42
N GLY A 29 -5.20 0.92 0.80
CA GLY A 29 -5.33 0.77 -0.64
C GLY A 29 -6.78 0.94 -1.11
N ARG A 30 -7.70 0.22 -0.49
CA ARG A 30 -9.14 0.29 -0.78
C ARG A 30 -9.75 1.66 -0.48
N ASP A 31 -9.35 2.29 0.63
CA ASP A 31 -9.82 3.62 0.99
C ASP A 31 -9.29 4.67 -0.02
N THR A 32 -8.06 4.49 -0.50
CA THR A 32 -7.47 5.32 -1.57
C THR A 32 -8.22 5.15 -2.89
N LEU A 33 -8.58 3.92 -3.28
CA LEU A 33 -9.38 3.68 -4.49
C LEU A 33 -10.70 4.46 -4.44
N THR A 34 -11.35 4.50 -3.28
CA THR A 34 -12.59 5.27 -3.07
C THR A 34 -12.35 6.77 -3.29
N LEU A 35 -11.23 7.32 -2.83
CA LEU A 35 -10.88 8.73 -3.04
C LEU A 35 -10.56 9.04 -4.51
N LEU A 36 -9.90 8.12 -5.22
CA LEU A 36 -9.60 8.28 -6.64
C LEU A 36 -10.89 8.29 -7.48
N GLU A 37 -11.85 7.42 -7.17
CA GLU A 37 -13.17 7.42 -7.81
C GLU A 37 -13.97 8.70 -7.53
N GLN A 38 -13.79 9.32 -6.36
CA GLN A 38 -14.40 10.63 -6.06
C GLN A 38 -13.72 11.77 -6.82
N LEU A 39 -12.39 11.74 -6.92
CA LEU A 39 -11.61 12.79 -7.57
C LEU A 39 -11.83 12.79 -9.09
N THR A 40 -11.83 11.60 -9.68
CA THR A 40 -12.05 11.39 -11.10
C THR A 40 -13.02 10.22 -11.29
N PRO A 41 -14.33 10.48 -11.43
CA PRO A 41 -15.35 9.44 -11.54
C PRO A 41 -15.03 8.40 -12.61
N CYS A 42 -15.02 7.15 -12.18
CA CYS A 42 -14.78 5.98 -13.01
C CYS A 42 -15.61 4.77 -12.52
N PRO A 43 -16.04 3.89 -13.44
CA PRO A 43 -16.79 2.67 -13.11
C PRO A 43 -15.99 1.62 -12.36
N ALA A 44 -14.65 1.69 -12.42
CA ALA A 44 -13.78 0.70 -11.80
C ALA A 44 -12.39 1.27 -11.51
N SER A 45 -11.83 0.81 -10.40
CA SER A 45 -10.47 1.10 -9.99
C SER A 45 -9.83 -0.14 -9.35
N VAL A 46 -8.53 -0.31 -9.58
CA VAL A 46 -7.74 -1.42 -9.06
C VAL A 46 -6.40 -0.90 -8.57
N ARG A 47 -5.95 -1.36 -7.41
CA ARG A 47 -4.58 -1.22 -6.93
C ARG A 47 -3.87 -2.55 -7.15
N VAL A 48 -2.67 -2.49 -7.71
CA VAL A 48 -1.82 -3.65 -7.89
C VAL A 48 -0.48 -3.41 -7.22
N THR A 49 -0.03 -4.38 -6.43
CA THR A 49 1.30 -4.40 -5.82
C THR A 49 2.05 -5.62 -6.33
N HIS A 50 3.12 -5.37 -7.07
CA HIS A 50 4.04 -6.39 -7.53
C HIS A 50 5.18 -6.53 -6.52
N PRO A 51 5.36 -7.72 -5.93
CA PRO A 51 6.51 -8.00 -5.09
C PRO A 51 7.79 -8.18 -5.93
N ALA A 52 8.94 -8.06 -5.27
CA ALA A 52 10.22 -8.38 -5.89
C ALA A 52 10.26 -9.83 -6.39
N ALA A 53 11.03 -10.08 -7.45
CA ALA A 53 11.28 -11.41 -8.02
C ALA A 53 10.03 -12.18 -8.50
N TYR A 54 8.99 -11.47 -8.98
CA TYR A 54 7.82 -12.07 -9.65
C TYR A 54 7.06 -13.12 -8.83
N THR A 55 6.99 -12.93 -7.51
CA THR A 55 5.96 -13.65 -6.73
C THR A 55 4.57 -13.11 -7.07
N ALA A 56 3.52 -13.84 -6.69
CA ALA A 56 2.14 -13.49 -7.04
C ALA A 56 1.80 -12.06 -6.59
N ALA A 57 1.32 -11.24 -7.54
CA ALA A 57 0.89 -9.89 -7.25
C ALA A 57 -0.34 -9.89 -6.32
N THR A 58 -0.48 -8.83 -5.55
CA THR A 58 -1.66 -8.58 -4.72
C THR A 58 -2.51 -7.49 -5.33
N TYR A 59 -3.83 -7.66 -5.20
CA TYR A 59 -4.82 -6.82 -5.85
C TYR A 59 -5.86 -6.35 -4.84
N GLU A 60 -6.18 -5.07 -4.89
CA GLU A 60 -7.36 -4.50 -4.24
C GLU A 60 -8.21 -3.84 -5.32
N SER A 61 -9.53 -3.97 -5.26
CA SER A 61 -10.39 -3.56 -6.37
C SER A 61 -11.74 -3.06 -5.87
N LEU A 62 -12.23 -2.01 -6.53
CA LEU A 62 -13.62 -1.53 -6.45
C LEU A 62 -14.40 -1.87 -7.73
N CYS A 63 -13.86 -2.72 -8.60
CA CYS A 63 -14.55 -3.22 -9.77
C CYS A 63 -15.45 -4.42 -9.40
N PRO A 64 -16.79 -4.32 -9.57
CA PRO A 64 -17.74 -5.35 -9.13
C PRO A 64 -17.48 -6.76 -9.67
N ASP A 65 -16.97 -6.85 -10.90
CA ASP A 65 -16.72 -8.12 -11.57
C ASP A 65 -15.27 -8.61 -11.44
N PHE A 66 -14.40 -7.86 -10.75
CA PHE A 66 -12.96 -8.13 -10.75
C PHE A 66 -12.58 -9.51 -10.21
N GLU A 67 -13.21 -9.96 -9.12
CA GLU A 67 -12.94 -11.30 -8.58
C GLU A 67 -13.38 -12.40 -9.56
N ARG A 68 -14.50 -12.22 -10.25
CA ARG A 68 -14.97 -13.15 -11.28
C ARG A 68 -14.01 -13.19 -12.47
N LEU A 69 -13.43 -12.05 -12.82
CA LEU A 69 -12.46 -11.91 -13.91
C LEU A 69 -11.11 -12.57 -13.57
N LEU A 70 -10.69 -12.51 -12.30
CA LEU A 70 -9.48 -13.19 -11.81
C LEU A 70 -9.67 -14.69 -11.54
N ALA A 71 -10.90 -15.15 -11.32
CA ALA A 71 -11.22 -16.55 -11.01
C ALA A 71 -11.20 -17.47 -12.24
N VAL A 72 -11.31 -16.92 -13.44
CA VAL A 72 -11.02 -17.64 -14.69
C VAL A 72 -9.49 -17.71 -14.86
N ASP A 73 -8.95 -18.67 -15.62
CA ASP A 73 -7.51 -18.85 -15.96
C ASP A 73 -6.78 -17.58 -16.49
N LEU A 74 -7.46 -16.44 -16.51
CA LEU A 74 -6.93 -15.10 -16.66
C LEU A 74 -5.80 -14.78 -15.69
N LYS A 75 -5.79 -15.22 -14.42
CA LYS A 75 -4.66 -14.90 -13.53
C LYS A 75 -3.34 -15.43 -14.07
N GLU A 76 -3.31 -16.71 -14.42
CA GLU A 76 -2.12 -17.37 -14.97
C GLU A 76 -1.78 -16.81 -16.35
N THR A 77 -2.80 -16.44 -17.13
CA THR A 77 -2.63 -15.79 -18.45
C THR A 77 -2.09 -14.37 -18.33
N ILE A 78 -2.59 -13.55 -17.40
CA ILE A 78 -2.08 -12.21 -17.09
C ILE A 78 -0.63 -12.32 -16.64
N GLU A 79 -0.31 -13.22 -15.71
CA GLU A 79 1.06 -13.42 -15.23
C GLU A 79 2.01 -13.86 -16.36
N LYS A 80 1.55 -14.77 -17.25
CA LYS A 80 2.33 -15.25 -18.40
C LYS A 80 2.55 -14.19 -19.47
N HIS A 81 1.56 -13.31 -19.69
CA HIS A 81 1.56 -12.34 -20.78
C HIS A 81 1.83 -10.90 -20.33
N MET A 82 2.00 -10.64 -19.03
CA MET A 82 2.27 -9.30 -18.47
C MET A 82 3.46 -8.61 -19.14
N TYR A 83 4.51 -9.37 -19.46
CA TYR A 83 5.72 -8.89 -20.14
C TYR A 83 5.47 -8.41 -21.57
N GLN A 84 4.36 -8.82 -22.18
CA GLN A 84 3.98 -8.44 -23.55
C GLN A 84 3.05 -7.22 -23.58
N ILE A 85 2.64 -6.72 -22.42
CA ILE A 85 1.79 -5.55 -22.36
C ILE A 85 2.68 -4.33 -22.61
N THR A 86 2.74 -3.89 -23.87
CA THR A 86 3.48 -2.72 -24.38
C THR A 86 3.29 -1.46 -23.53
N PHE A 87 2.17 -1.38 -22.82
CA PHE A 87 1.91 -0.36 -21.81
C PHE A 87 2.95 -0.28 -20.70
N PHE A 88 3.41 -1.41 -20.14
CA PHE A 88 4.41 -1.39 -19.08
C PHE A 88 5.78 -0.94 -19.59
N GLU A 89 6.13 -1.23 -20.85
CA GLU A 89 7.33 -0.68 -21.48
C GLU A 89 7.22 0.84 -21.66
N GLY A 90 6.07 1.33 -22.15
CA GLY A 90 5.79 2.76 -22.26
C GLY A 90 5.83 3.47 -20.91
N LEU A 91 5.22 2.87 -19.88
CA LEU A 91 5.21 3.38 -18.51
C LEU A 91 6.62 3.38 -17.90
N ALA A 92 7.42 2.34 -18.14
CA ALA A 92 8.80 2.26 -17.70
C ALA A 92 9.65 3.39 -18.29
N LEU A 93 9.49 3.67 -19.59
CA LEU A 93 10.18 4.76 -20.25
C LEU A 93 9.71 6.14 -19.77
N ALA A 94 8.41 6.32 -19.53
CA ALA A 94 7.84 7.59 -19.11
C ALA A 94 8.11 7.93 -17.64
N SER A 95 8.23 6.91 -16.78
CA SER A 95 8.52 7.08 -15.35
C SER A 95 9.97 7.51 -15.05
N GLN A 96 10.89 7.47 -16.03
CA GLN A 96 12.30 7.86 -15.84
C GLN A 96 12.58 9.37 -15.72
N GLY A 97 11.56 10.22 -15.61
CA GLY A 97 11.81 11.67 -15.56
C GLY A 97 10.71 12.52 -14.94
N GLU A 98 9.44 12.11 -15.01
CA GLU A 98 8.34 12.88 -14.44
C GLU A 98 7.31 11.93 -13.82
N ASN A 99 7.16 12.02 -12.49
CA ASN A 99 6.11 11.36 -11.73
C ASN A 99 4.74 11.92 -12.15
N LYS A 100 4.17 11.36 -13.21
CA LYS A 100 2.90 11.78 -13.80
C LYS A 100 1.96 10.59 -13.93
N CYS A 101 0.68 10.90 -13.93
CA CYS A 101 -0.38 9.98 -14.27
C CYS A 101 -0.40 9.81 -15.79
N HIS A 102 -0.38 8.56 -16.24
CA HIS A 102 -0.30 8.23 -17.65
C HIS A 102 -1.60 7.61 -18.13
N LYS A 103 -2.07 8.08 -19.28
CA LYS A 103 -3.14 7.38 -20.00
C LYS A 103 -2.52 6.23 -20.74
N PHE A 104 -3.31 5.19 -20.94
CA PHE A 104 -2.91 4.11 -21.83
C PHE A 104 -2.67 4.59 -23.27
N SER A 105 -3.53 5.51 -23.72
CA SER A 105 -3.47 6.17 -25.03
C SER A 105 -2.22 7.04 -25.24
N ASP A 106 -1.40 7.29 -24.21
CA ASP A 106 -0.12 7.98 -24.38
C ASP A 106 0.93 7.10 -25.08
N PHE A 107 0.76 5.77 -25.05
CA PHE A 107 1.78 4.82 -25.50
C PHE A 107 1.36 3.98 -26.70
N VAL A 108 0.08 3.64 -26.78
CA VAL A 108 -0.46 2.80 -27.85
C VAL A 108 -1.80 3.34 -28.32
N THR A 109 -2.06 3.25 -29.62
CA THR A 109 -3.39 3.54 -30.15
C THR A 109 -4.37 2.45 -29.73
N GLN A 110 -5.67 2.76 -29.74
CA GLN A 110 -6.71 1.76 -29.47
C GLN A 110 -6.63 0.57 -30.43
N GLU A 111 -6.30 0.80 -31.70
CA GLU A 111 -6.09 -0.26 -32.69
C GLU A 111 -4.91 -1.16 -32.30
N GLN A 112 -3.76 -0.57 -31.93
CA GLN A 112 -2.59 -1.32 -31.48
C GLN A 112 -2.87 -2.12 -30.20
N MET A 113 -3.67 -1.56 -29.29
CA MET A 113 -4.10 -2.23 -28.06
C MET A 113 -4.85 -3.53 -28.39
N TRP A 114 -5.85 -3.49 -29.29
CA TRP A 114 -6.65 -4.65 -29.66
C TRP A 114 -5.86 -5.73 -30.43
N GLN A 115 -4.71 -5.40 -31.01
CA GLN A 115 -3.88 -6.37 -31.75
C GLN A 115 -2.95 -7.19 -30.86
N LEU A 116 -2.77 -6.83 -29.58
CA LEU A 116 -1.93 -7.59 -28.66
C LEU A 116 -2.72 -8.77 -28.07
N GLU A 117 -2.23 -10.00 -28.22
CA GLU A 117 -2.90 -11.22 -27.75
C GLU A 117 -3.23 -11.17 -26.25
N ALA A 118 -2.29 -10.67 -25.43
CA ALA A 118 -2.48 -10.43 -24.00
C ALA A 118 -3.67 -9.50 -23.73
N ASN A 119 -3.77 -8.41 -24.49
CA ASN A 119 -4.83 -7.42 -24.37
C ASN A 119 -6.17 -7.97 -24.85
N GLN A 120 -6.21 -8.78 -25.91
CA GLN A 120 -7.45 -9.42 -26.34
C GLN A 120 -8.03 -10.30 -25.24
N ILE A 121 -7.21 -11.05 -24.51
CA ILE A 121 -7.68 -11.91 -23.43
C ILE A 121 -8.13 -11.09 -22.21
N ILE A 122 -7.36 -10.06 -21.84
CA ILE A 122 -7.63 -9.22 -20.67
C ILE A 122 -8.82 -8.28 -20.92
N PHE A 123 -8.88 -7.59 -22.06
CA PHE A 123 -9.94 -6.63 -22.40
C PHE A 123 -11.20 -7.28 -22.98
N ALA A 124 -11.16 -8.54 -23.46
CA ALA A 124 -12.41 -9.28 -23.70
C ALA A 124 -13.17 -9.57 -22.39
N ALA A 125 -12.44 -9.66 -21.28
CA ALA A 125 -13.02 -9.89 -19.97
C ALA A 125 -13.44 -8.56 -19.30
N ILE A 126 -12.72 -7.46 -19.56
CA ILE A 126 -12.90 -6.17 -18.91
C ILE A 126 -13.57 -5.17 -19.88
N PRO A 127 -14.83 -4.73 -19.64
CA PRO A 127 -15.57 -3.86 -20.56
C PRO A 127 -15.17 -2.37 -20.41
N TYR A 128 -13.86 -2.08 -20.42
CA TYR A 128 -13.34 -0.71 -20.30
C TYR A 128 -12.45 -0.37 -21.51
N ASP A 129 -12.68 0.81 -22.08
CA ASP A 129 -12.08 1.26 -23.34
C ASP A 129 -10.78 2.04 -23.13
N ASP A 130 -10.59 2.62 -21.95
CA ASP A 130 -9.41 3.42 -21.61
C ASP A 130 -9.04 3.26 -20.13
N GLN A 131 -7.76 3.48 -19.82
CA GLN A 131 -7.25 3.41 -18.45
C GLN A 131 -6.24 4.52 -18.15
N MET A 132 -6.24 4.96 -16.90
CA MET A 132 -5.30 5.92 -16.33
C MET A 132 -4.52 5.24 -15.22
N VAL A 133 -3.20 5.37 -15.23
CA VAL A 133 -2.32 4.73 -14.25
C VAL A 133 -1.54 5.75 -13.45
N ILE A 134 -1.46 5.47 -12.15
CA ILE A 134 -0.80 6.28 -11.15
C ILE A 134 0.20 5.39 -10.40
N MET A 135 1.50 5.61 -10.61
CA MET A 135 2.57 4.88 -9.92
C MET A 135 2.78 5.46 -8.53
N VAL A 136 2.86 4.64 -7.48
CA VAL A 136 3.01 5.15 -6.11
C VAL A 136 4.32 4.73 -5.46
N GLU A 137 4.85 3.57 -5.84
CA GLU A 137 6.15 3.09 -5.38
C GLU A 137 6.82 2.29 -6.49
N GLY A 138 8.15 2.40 -6.54
CA GLY A 138 8.97 1.71 -7.52
C GLY A 138 8.93 2.36 -8.89
N GLU A 139 9.91 2.01 -9.71
CA GLU A 139 9.85 2.20 -11.15
C GLU A 139 9.16 0.97 -11.74
N VAL A 140 8.63 1.06 -12.97
CA VAL A 140 8.24 -0.14 -13.71
C VAL A 140 9.51 -0.84 -14.18
N ASN A 141 10.19 -1.45 -13.24
CA ASN A 141 11.25 -2.39 -13.42
C ASN A 141 10.75 -3.66 -12.78
N LEU A 142 10.38 -4.62 -13.62
CA LEU A 142 9.75 -5.86 -13.22
C LEU A 142 10.63 -6.73 -12.27
N ARG A 143 11.86 -6.31 -11.97
CA ARG A 143 12.76 -6.94 -10.99
C ARG A 143 12.58 -6.42 -9.57
N ASP A 144 12.16 -5.17 -9.43
CA ASP A 144 11.99 -4.47 -8.17
C ASP A 144 10.51 -4.38 -7.80
N PRO A 145 10.17 -4.28 -6.50
CA PRO A 145 8.77 -4.16 -6.11
C PRO A 145 8.21 -2.81 -6.56
N PHE A 146 7.00 -2.81 -7.10
CA PHE A 146 6.31 -1.60 -7.51
C PHE A 146 4.81 -1.68 -7.24
N THR A 147 4.22 -0.53 -6.94
CA THR A 147 2.79 -0.38 -6.63
C THR A 147 2.19 0.70 -7.51
N TYR A 148 1.04 0.41 -8.10
CA TYR A 148 0.29 1.36 -8.91
C TYR A 148 -1.22 1.23 -8.72
N TYR A 149 -1.91 2.30 -9.08
CA TYR A 149 -3.36 2.37 -9.17
C TYR A 149 -3.75 2.52 -10.63
N THR A 150 -4.76 1.77 -11.05
CA THR A 150 -5.36 1.87 -12.38
C THR A 150 -6.83 2.24 -12.22
N LEU A 151 -7.22 3.29 -12.93
CA LEU A 151 -8.61 3.71 -13.08
C LEU A 151 -9.07 3.35 -14.48
N TYR A 152 -10.25 2.78 -14.60
CA TYR A 152 -10.80 2.31 -15.87
C TYR A 152 -12.02 3.11 -16.27
N ARG A 153 -12.22 3.35 -17.56
CA ARG A 153 -13.41 4.07 -18.07
C ARG A 153 -14.05 3.28 -19.22
N SER A 154 -15.37 3.07 -19.13
CA SER A 154 -16.20 2.41 -20.17
C SER A 154 -16.87 3.40 -21.13
N TRP A 155 -16.64 4.70 -20.96
CA TRP A 155 -17.27 5.74 -21.77
C TRP A 155 -16.36 6.95 -21.93
N GLY A 156 -15.87 7.14 -23.16
CA GLY A 156 -15.04 8.27 -23.53
C GLY A 156 -13.62 8.21 -22.98
N GLU A 157 -12.75 9.05 -23.55
CA GLU A 157 -11.35 9.13 -23.17
C GLU A 157 -11.16 9.87 -21.85
N TRP A 158 -10.02 9.63 -21.18
CA TRP A 158 -9.59 10.46 -20.06
C TRP A 158 -9.31 11.89 -20.52
N SER A 159 -9.89 12.88 -19.83
CA SER A 159 -9.64 14.29 -20.15
C SER A 159 -8.30 14.77 -19.57
N GLU A 160 -7.71 15.83 -20.14
CA GLU A 160 -6.54 16.47 -19.54
C GLU A 160 -6.85 17.09 -18.17
N ARG A 161 -8.11 17.44 -17.91
CA ARG A 161 -8.59 17.85 -16.58
C ARG A 161 -8.44 16.71 -15.57
N ASP A 162 -8.87 15.50 -15.94
CA ASP A 162 -8.76 14.32 -15.07
C ASP A 162 -7.28 14.03 -14.75
N ARG A 163 -6.42 14.04 -15.78
CA ARG A 163 -4.98 13.88 -15.61
C ARG A 163 -4.38 14.96 -14.71
N LEU A 164 -4.78 16.23 -14.88
CA LEU A 164 -4.29 17.33 -14.05
C LEU A 164 -4.67 17.13 -12.57
N LEU A 165 -5.91 16.76 -12.28
CA LEU A 165 -6.38 16.48 -10.92
C LEU A 165 -5.57 15.36 -10.26
N LEU A 166 -5.38 14.25 -10.99
CA LEU A 166 -4.60 13.12 -10.50
C LEU A 166 -3.13 13.49 -10.30
N ASN A 167 -2.53 14.27 -11.21
CA ASN A 167 -1.15 14.77 -11.05
C ASN A 167 -0.97 15.68 -9.84
N LEU A 168 -1.98 16.49 -9.49
CA LEU A 168 -1.94 17.32 -8.29
C LEU A 168 -2.13 16.47 -7.01
N PHE A 169 -2.92 15.40 -7.07
CA PHE A 169 -3.14 14.48 -5.96
C PHE A 169 -1.95 13.53 -5.74
N HIS A 170 -1.27 13.13 -6.81
CA HIS A 170 -0.19 12.15 -6.85
C HIS A 170 0.91 12.34 -5.79
N PRO A 171 1.53 13.52 -5.61
CA PRO A 171 2.57 13.68 -4.59
C PRO A 171 2.05 13.46 -3.17
N HIS A 172 0.77 13.77 -2.90
CA HIS A 172 0.15 13.52 -1.60
C HIS A 172 -0.10 12.04 -1.39
N LEU A 173 -0.55 11.32 -2.43
CA LEU A 173 -0.70 9.87 -2.43
C LEU A 173 0.62 9.16 -2.10
N VAL A 174 1.69 9.48 -2.83
CA VAL A 174 3.03 8.93 -2.60
C VAL A 174 3.49 9.18 -1.16
N GLN A 175 3.34 10.41 -0.68
CA GLN A 175 3.75 10.78 0.68
C GLN A 175 2.95 10.02 1.75
N ALA A 176 1.63 9.94 1.61
CA ALA A 176 0.76 9.24 2.57
C ALA A 176 1.07 7.73 2.58
N TYR A 177 1.28 7.14 1.40
CA TYR A 177 1.66 5.75 1.24
C TYR A 177 3.00 5.42 1.93
N HIS A 178 4.06 6.22 1.69
CA HIS A 178 5.32 5.98 2.40
C HIS A 178 5.18 6.18 3.91
N THR A 179 4.39 7.17 4.34
CA THR A 179 4.15 7.41 5.77
C THR A 179 3.51 6.20 6.44
N ILE A 180 2.52 5.57 5.81
CA ILE A 180 1.84 4.41 6.38
C ILE A 180 2.73 3.16 6.41
N LEU A 181 3.54 2.95 5.36
CA LEU A 181 4.53 1.86 5.34
C LEU A 181 5.61 2.03 6.40
N HIS A 182 6.12 3.26 6.58
CA HIS A 182 7.09 3.55 7.63
C HIS A 182 6.51 3.27 9.02
N TRP A 183 5.26 3.69 9.26
CA TRP A 183 4.57 3.42 10.52
C TRP A 183 4.41 1.91 10.75
N GLN A 184 3.94 1.17 9.75
CA GLN A 184 3.78 -0.29 9.83
C GLN A 184 5.10 -0.99 10.15
N ARG A 185 6.19 -0.60 9.48
CA ARG A 185 7.53 -1.15 9.73
C ARG A 185 8.00 -0.88 11.16
N GLN A 186 7.80 0.35 11.66
CA GLN A 186 8.15 0.69 13.05
C GLN A 186 7.34 -0.11 14.07
N GLN A 187 6.03 -0.29 13.84
CA GLN A 187 5.19 -1.11 14.72
C GLN A 187 5.62 -2.57 14.73
N HIS A 188 5.98 -3.12 13.57
CA HIS A 188 6.50 -4.48 13.47
C HIS A 188 7.80 -4.64 14.28
N GLN A 189 8.77 -3.74 14.11
CA GLN A 189 10.03 -3.77 14.86
C GLN A 189 9.83 -3.64 16.39
N ILE A 190 8.89 -2.79 16.82
CA ILE A 190 8.55 -2.66 18.24
C ILE A 190 7.95 -3.97 18.77
N ASN A 191 7.10 -4.64 17.99
CA ASN A 191 6.50 -5.90 18.40
C ASN A 191 7.53 -7.04 18.45
N GLU A 192 8.40 -7.16 17.45
CA GLU A 192 9.52 -8.12 17.46
C GLU A 192 10.44 -7.91 18.67
N LEU A 193 10.78 -6.64 18.98
CA LEU A 193 11.59 -6.33 20.16
C LEU A 193 10.86 -6.70 21.46
N LYS A 194 9.56 -6.41 21.57
CA LYS A 194 8.75 -6.80 22.73
C LYS A 194 8.72 -8.32 22.91
N GLU A 195 8.52 -9.06 21.83
CA GLU A 195 8.51 -10.52 21.85
C GLU A 195 9.88 -11.10 22.23
N SER A 196 10.96 -10.54 21.69
CA SER A 196 12.33 -10.94 22.03
C SER A 196 12.65 -10.70 23.52
N LEU A 197 12.33 -9.51 24.03
CA LEU A 197 12.47 -9.18 25.45
C LEU A 197 11.57 -10.08 26.33
N ASP A 198 10.36 -10.40 25.86
CA ASP A 198 9.49 -11.35 26.55
C ASP A 198 10.12 -12.73 26.61
N SER A 199 10.62 -13.27 25.50
CA SER A 199 11.25 -14.60 25.47
C SER A 199 12.45 -14.73 26.42
N THR A 200 13.20 -13.63 26.60
CA THR A 200 14.38 -13.56 27.47
C THR A 200 14.02 -13.42 28.95
N GLY A 201 12.84 -12.88 29.28
CA GLY A 201 12.46 -12.60 30.66
C GLY A 201 13.24 -11.42 31.26
N VAL A 202 12.98 -10.21 30.78
CA VAL A 202 13.69 -8.98 31.20
C VAL A 202 12.89 -8.20 32.26
N ILE A 203 13.62 -7.61 33.21
CA ILE A 203 13.08 -6.63 34.17
C ILE A 203 13.84 -5.32 34.01
N PHE A 204 13.13 -4.25 33.68
CA PHE A 204 13.68 -2.90 33.59
C PHE A 204 13.58 -2.23 34.96
N LEU A 205 14.72 -1.75 35.47
CA LEU A 205 14.80 -1.11 36.77
C LEU A 205 14.98 0.40 36.64
N THR A 206 14.39 1.15 37.55
CA THR A 206 14.72 2.57 37.73
C THR A 206 16.12 2.72 38.34
N PRO A 207 16.73 3.91 38.31
CA PRO A 207 17.99 4.16 39.03
C PRO A 207 17.93 3.89 40.53
N LYS A 208 16.73 3.80 41.12
CA LYS A 208 16.50 3.46 42.53
C LYS A 208 16.32 1.95 42.76
N GLY A 209 16.53 1.12 41.73
CA GLY A 209 16.44 -0.34 41.81
C GLY A 209 15.02 -0.89 41.85
N THR A 210 13.99 -0.08 41.58
CA THR A 210 12.59 -0.52 41.53
C THR A 210 12.20 -0.96 40.13
N ALA A 211 11.34 -1.96 39.97
CA ALA A 211 10.86 -2.38 38.66
C ALA A 211 10.00 -1.29 38.01
N HIS A 212 10.47 -0.80 36.86
CA HIS A 212 9.74 0.13 36.00
C HIS A 212 8.84 -0.63 35.02
N ALA A 213 9.35 -1.73 34.45
CA ALA A 213 8.60 -2.63 33.58
C ALA A 213 9.13 -4.06 33.75
N ILE A 214 8.24 -5.03 33.63
CA ILE A 214 8.54 -6.46 33.74
C ILE A 214 7.90 -7.15 32.54
N THR A 215 8.66 -7.96 31.81
CA THR A 215 8.08 -8.77 30.72
C THR A 215 7.26 -9.92 31.30
N ARG A 216 6.32 -10.46 30.53
CA ARG A 216 5.42 -11.51 31.00
C ARG A 216 6.20 -12.76 31.44
N ARG A 217 7.20 -13.20 30.68
CA ARG A 217 8.05 -14.33 31.05
C ARG A 217 8.82 -14.11 32.35
N ALA A 218 9.39 -12.91 32.55
CA ALA A 218 10.03 -12.56 33.82
C ALA A 218 9.02 -12.60 34.97
N SER A 219 7.81 -12.10 34.76
CA SER A 219 6.75 -12.18 35.78
C SER A 219 6.34 -13.62 36.07
N GLU A 220 6.27 -14.50 35.07
CA GLU A 220 5.97 -15.92 35.24
C GLU A 220 7.07 -16.61 36.08
N TRP A 221 8.34 -16.38 35.74
CA TRP A 221 9.47 -16.90 36.51
C TRP A 221 9.53 -16.36 37.93
N LEU A 222 9.29 -15.06 38.14
CA LEU A 222 9.23 -14.49 39.48
C LEU A 222 8.16 -15.18 40.33
N ARG A 223 6.97 -15.44 39.77
CA ARG A 223 5.89 -16.16 40.48
C ARG A 223 6.25 -17.60 40.77
N LEU A 224 6.92 -18.27 39.84
CA LEU A 224 7.29 -19.68 39.96
C LEU A 224 8.39 -19.90 41.00
N TYR A 225 9.44 -19.09 40.97
CA TYR A 225 10.63 -19.26 41.81
C TYR A 225 10.56 -18.50 43.13
N PHE A 226 9.74 -17.44 43.24
CA PHE A 226 9.58 -16.64 44.46
C PHE A 226 8.10 -16.56 44.90
N PRO A 227 7.48 -17.69 45.29
CA PRO A 227 6.12 -17.71 45.77
C PRO A 227 6.02 -16.88 47.07
N GLY A 228 5.21 -15.81 47.05
CA GLY A 228 4.99 -14.92 48.20
C GLY A 228 5.27 -13.43 47.92
N VAL A 229 5.92 -13.09 46.81
CA VAL A 229 6.12 -11.69 46.39
C VAL A 229 4.85 -11.18 45.70
N GLN A 230 4.07 -10.35 46.41
CA GLN A 230 2.77 -9.86 45.91
C GLN A 230 2.85 -8.57 45.08
N SER A 231 3.96 -7.84 45.14
CA SER A 231 4.07 -6.56 44.42
C SER A 231 4.85 -6.72 43.12
N PRO A 232 4.24 -6.41 41.96
CA PRO A 232 4.94 -6.39 40.67
C PRO A 232 5.96 -5.24 40.54
N SER A 233 6.07 -4.36 41.54
CA SER A 233 6.95 -3.17 41.49
C SER A 233 8.27 -3.32 42.25
N ARG A 234 8.41 -4.38 43.07
CA ARG A 234 9.61 -4.63 43.88
C ARG A 234 10.17 -6.01 43.57
N LEU A 235 11.49 -6.08 43.40
CA LEU A 235 12.16 -7.36 43.25
C LEU A 235 12.12 -8.13 44.58
N PRO A 236 12.10 -9.48 44.54
CA PRO A 236 12.42 -10.30 45.69
C PRO A 236 13.75 -9.85 46.31
N GLU A 237 13.87 -9.87 47.65
CA GLU A 237 15.08 -9.39 48.35
C GLU A 237 16.37 -10.06 47.86
N THR A 238 16.28 -11.35 47.52
CA THR A 238 17.36 -12.14 46.93
C THR A 238 17.87 -11.56 45.61
N LEU A 239 16.98 -11.12 44.73
CA LEU A 239 17.33 -10.49 43.45
C LEU A 239 17.73 -9.02 43.63
N GLN A 240 17.14 -8.33 44.61
CA GLN A 240 17.53 -6.96 44.95
C GLN A 240 18.99 -6.89 45.39
N GLY A 241 19.47 -7.90 46.12
CA GLY A 241 20.87 -8.03 46.51
C GLY A 241 21.83 -8.12 45.31
N TRP A 242 21.42 -8.73 44.19
CA TRP A 242 22.27 -8.84 43.00
C TRP A 242 22.42 -7.53 42.23
N VAL A 243 21.42 -6.65 42.30
CA VAL A 243 21.39 -5.38 41.55
C VAL A 243 22.12 -4.26 42.32
N ASN A 244 22.15 -4.34 43.65
CA ASN A 244 22.73 -3.31 44.52
C ASN A 244 24.26 -3.47 44.72
N HIS A 245 24.89 -4.45 44.08
CA HIS A 245 26.34 -4.72 44.10
C HIS A 245 26.96 -4.42 42.74
#